data_AF-A0A537YFA2-F1
#
_entry.id   AF-A0A537YFA2-F1
#
_cell.length_a   1.000
_cell.length_b   1.000
_cell.length_c   1.000
_cell.angle_alpha   90.00
_cell.angle_beta   90.00
_cell.angle_gamma   90.00
#
_symmetry.space_group_name_H-M   'P 1'
#
loop_
_entity.id
_entity.type
_entity.pdbx_description
1 polymer ?
#
loop_
_entity_poly.entity_id
_entity_poly.type
_entity_poly.pdbx_seq_one_letter_code
_entity_poly.pdbx_strand_id
1 'polypeptide(L)'
;MPDSLEELARRWRLAEQQLYPTILADPSAYQRYVLAVRGLADDLSVVASPEALVASWPTSAPRAAEHLRAVGDTGDAAVAELVAGAAFALREREIAAAQVVAELEAPAGPERALTPRASEREDQRR
;
A
#
# COMPACT_ATOMS: atom_id res chain seq x y z
N MET A 1 -21.44 -8.66 3.92
CA MET A 1 -20.36 -8.53 4.92
C MET A 1 -19.45 -7.44 4.41
N PRO A 2 -19.01 -6.46 5.23
CA PRO A 2 -17.94 -5.58 4.80
C PRO A 2 -16.71 -6.46 4.51
N ASP A 3 -16.12 -6.31 3.32
CA ASP A 3 -14.92 -7.06 2.96
C ASP A 3 -13.83 -6.72 3.99
N SER A 4 -13.16 -7.74 4.55
CA SER A 4 -12.06 -7.50 5.48
C SER A 4 -10.88 -6.83 4.75
N LEU A 5 -10.04 -6.10 5.49
CA LEU A 5 -8.82 -5.51 4.92
C LEU A 5 -7.98 -6.56 4.19
N GLU A 6 -7.87 -7.77 4.75
CA GLU A 6 -7.10 -8.87 4.15
C GLU A 6 -7.70 -9.32 2.80
N GLU A 7 -9.02 -9.43 2.73
CA GLU A 7 -9.73 -9.80 1.50
C GLU A 7 -9.59 -8.73 0.42
N LEU A 8 -9.75 -7.46 0.79
CA LEU A 8 -9.54 -6.35 -0.13
C LEU A 8 -8.09 -6.26 -0.59
N ALA A 9 -7.12 -6.38 0.32
CA ALA A 9 -5.71 -6.38 -0.02
C ALA A 9 -5.35 -7.54 -0.97
N ARG A 10 -5.95 -8.72 -0.79
CA ARG A 10 -5.80 -9.83 -1.74
C ARG A 10 -6.37 -9.46 -3.12
N ARG A 11 -7.56 -8.86 -3.17
CA ARG A 11 -8.18 -8.42 -4.44
C ARG A 11 -7.33 -7.36 -5.15
N TRP A 12 -6.82 -6.38 -4.42
CA TRP A 12 -5.94 -5.32 -4.94
C TRP A 12 -4.67 -5.89 -5.56
N ARG A 13 -4.01 -6.83 -4.89
CA ARG A 13 -2.82 -7.51 -5.41
C ARG A 13 -3.11 -8.33 -6.67
N LEU A 14 -4.27 -8.99 -6.74
CA LEU A 14 -4.66 -9.73 -7.94
C LEU A 14 -4.91 -8.80 -9.13
N ALA A 15 -5.52 -7.65 -8.90
CA ALA A 15 -5.70 -6.62 -9.93
C ALA A 15 -4.35 -6.12 -10.49
N GLU A 16 -3.39 -5.83 -9.60
CA GLU A 16 -2.02 -5.47 -10.00
C GLU A 16 -1.37 -6.54 -10.88
N GLN A 17 -1.47 -7.82 -10.49
CA GLN A 17 -0.92 -8.94 -11.25
C GLN A 17 -1.57 -9.10 -12.63
N GLN A 18 -2.86 -8.79 -12.75
CA GLN A 18 -3.61 -8.89 -14.01
C GLN A 18 -3.26 -7.79 -15.01
N LEU A 19 -2.67 -6.66 -14.56
CA LEU A 19 -2.19 -5.62 -15.46
C LEU A 19 -0.87 -6.00 -16.16
N TYR A 20 -0.01 -6.80 -15.51
CA TYR A 20 1.33 -7.08 -16.04
C TYR A 20 1.34 -7.79 -17.40
N PRO A 21 0.50 -8.80 -17.69
CA PRO A 21 0.47 -9.44 -19.01
C PRO A 21 0.18 -8.47 -20.16
N THR A 22 -0.47 -7.33 -19.90
CA THR A 22 -0.77 -6.32 -20.93
C THR A 22 0.50 -5.80 -21.60
N ILE A 23 1.65 -5.74 -20.91
CA ILE A 23 2.89 -5.27 -21.53
C ILE A 23 3.32 -6.10 -22.76
N LEU A 24 2.96 -7.39 -22.81
CA LEU A 24 3.30 -8.27 -23.91
C LEU A 24 2.36 -8.10 -25.11
N ALA A 25 1.11 -7.72 -24.86
CA ALA A 25 0.08 -7.59 -25.89
C ALA A 25 -0.01 -6.16 -26.44
N ASP A 26 0.05 -5.16 -25.56
CA ASP A 26 -0.01 -3.74 -25.88
C ASP A 26 0.81 -2.93 -24.86
N PRO A 27 2.12 -2.69 -25.14
CA PRO A 27 2.99 -1.90 -24.28
C PRO A 27 2.49 -0.47 -24.06
N SER A 28 1.83 0.11 -25.06
CA SER A 28 1.32 1.49 -24.99
C SER A 28 0.11 1.59 -24.07
N ALA A 29 -0.80 0.62 -24.08
CA ALA A 29 -1.86 0.51 -23.09
C ALA A 29 -1.29 0.26 -21.69
N TYR A 30 -0.33 -0.65 -21.55
CA TYR A 30 0.32 -0.90 -20.26
C TYR A 30 0.94 0.37 -19.68
N GLN A 31 1.65 1.16 -20.48
CA GLN A 31 2.23 2.43 -20.05
C GLN A 31 1.14 3.40 -19.55
N ARG A 32 0.02 3.54 -20.28
CA ARG A 32 -1.12 4.36 -19.85
C ARG A 32 -1.69 3.86 -18.51
N TYR A 33 -1.84 2.55 -18.34
CA TYR A 33 -2.34 1.99 -17.08
C TYR A 33 -1.39 2.27 -15.92
N VAL A 34 -0.07 2.13 -16.11
CA VAL A 34 0.91 2.49 -15.08
C VAL A 34 0.84 3.96 -14.71
N LEU A 35 0.66 4.86 -15.69
CA LEU A 35 0.49 6.29 -15.42
C LEU A 35 -0.80 6.57 -14.64
N ALA A 36 -1.91 5.93 -15.00
CA ALA A 36 -3.17 6.07 -14.27
C ALA A 36 -3.10 5.51 -12.84
N VAL A 37 -2.42 4.37 -12.64
CA VAL A 37 -2.16 3.80 -11.31
C VAL A 37 -1.38 4.78 -10.44
N ARG A 38 -0.32 5.39 -10.98
CA ARG A 38 0.48 6.39 -10.26
C ARG A 38 -0.35 7.62 -9.91
N GLY A 39 -1.09 8.18 -10.87
CA GLY A 39 -1.95 9.33 -10.61
C GLY A 39 -2.96 9.07 -9.49
N LEU A 40 -3.60 7.90 -9.49
CA LEU A 40 -4.52 7.53 -8.41
C LEU A 40 -3.79 7.26 -7.08
N ALA A 41 -2.61 6.65 -7.10
CA ALA A 41 -1.81 6.44 -5.89
C ALA A 41 -1.37 7.77 -5.26
N ASP A 42 -1.02 8.77 -6.08
CA ASP A 42 -0.69 10.11 -5.63
C ASP A 42 -1.89 10.77 -4.94
N ASP A 43 -3.10 10.62 -5.49
CA ASP A 43 -4.33 11.10 -4.82
C ASP A 43 -4.58 10.37 -3.48
N LEU A 44 -4.17 9.11 -3.37
CA LEU A 44 -4.31 8.31 -2.16
C LEU A 44 -3.20 8.60 -1.12
N SER A 45 -2.19 9.40 -1.44
CA SER A 45 -1.09 9.74 -0.53
C SER A 45 -1.55 10.36 0.80
N VAL A 46 -2.71 11.02 0.81
CA VAL A 46 -3.35 11.59 2.01
C VAL A 46 -3.98 10.54 2.94
N VAL A 47 -4.20 9.32 2.45
CA VAL A 47 -4.80 8.22 3.21
C VAL A 47 -3.72 7.53 4.04
N ALA A 48 -3.72 7.76 5.35
CA ALA A 48 -2.62 7.35 6.24
C ALA A 48 -2.90 6.08 7.07
N SER A 49 -4.08 5.47 6.96
CA SER A 49 -4.43 4.26 7.73
C SER A 49 -5.11 3.19 6.87
N PRO A 50 -4.97 1.90 7.23
CA PRO A 50 -5.64 0.81 6.52
C PRO A 50 -7.16 0.94 6.51
N GLU A 51 -7.77 1.43 7.59
CA GLU A 51 -9.22 1.61 7.72
C GLU A 51 -9.71 2.71 6.77
N ALA A 52 -8.98 3.82 6.68
CA ALA A 52 -9.28 4.90 5.75
C ALA A 52 -9.12 4.44 4.29
N LEU A 53 -8.14 3.58 4.02
CA LEU A 53 -7.96 2.98 2.70
C LEU A 53 -9.16 2.10 2.34
N VAL A 54 -9.58 1.19 3.22
CA VAL A 54 -10.80 0.37 3.02
C VAL A 54 -12.05 1.22 2.80
N ALA A 55 -12.23 2.28 3.60
CA ALA A 55 -13.39 3.18 3.47
C ALA A 55 -13.44 3.92 2.12
N SER A 56 -12.28 4.17 1.49
CA SER A 56 -12.21 4.85 0.20
C SER A 56 -12.49 3.93 -1.01
N TRP A 57 -12.35 2.61 -0.84
CA TRP A 57 -12.47 1.62 -1.91
C TRP A 57 -13.76 1.68 -2.73
N PRO A 58 -14.96 1.85 -2.15
CA PRO A 58 -16.23 1.86 -2.91
C PRO A 58 -16.32 2.97 -3.97
N THR A 59 -15.48 4.01 -3.88
CA THR A 59 -15.46 5.16 -4.82
C THR A 59 -14.25 5.13 -5.76
N SER A 60 -13.46 4.06 -5.73
CA SER A 60 -12.15 3.99 -6.40
C SER A 60 -12.25 3.84 -7.92
N ALA A 61 -13.14 2.99 -8.43
CA ALA A 61 -13.24 2.72 -9.87
C ALA A 61 -13.63 3.96 -10.71
N PRO A 62 -14.61 4.80 -10.30
CA PRO A 62 -14.86 6.06 -11.01
C PRO A 62 -13.64 6.98 -11.07
N ARG A 63 -12.89 7.09 -9.96
CA ARG A 63 -11.67 7.90 -9.89
C ARG A 63 -10.57 7.33 -10.80
N ALA A 64 -10.39 6.01 -10.81
CA ALA A 64 -9.46 5.34 -11.72
C ALA A 64 -9.83 5.58 -13.19
N ALA A 65 -11.12 5.57 -13.53
CA ALA A 65 -11.59 5.87 -14.87
C ALA A 65 -11.28 7.32 -15.30
N GLU A 66 -11.31 8.28 -14.37
CA GLU A 66 -10.88 9.67 -14.64
C GLU A 66 -9.39 9.73 -14.97
N HIS A 67 -8.55 9.07 -14.18
CA HIS A 67 -7.10 8.98 -14.44
C HIS A 67 -6.80 8.29 -15.78
N LEU A 68 -7.53 7.22 -16.12
CA LEU A 68 -7.41 6.55 -17.42
C LEU A 68 -7.75 7.48 -18.60
N ARG A 69 -8.83 8.27 -18.50
CA ARG A 69 -9.19 9.24 -19.53
C ARG A 69 -8.15 10.35 -19.67
N ALA A 70 -7.59 10.83 -18.55
CA ALA A 70 -6.57 11.86 -18.55
C ALA A 70 -5.29 11.44 -19.31
N VAL A 71 -4.98 10.13 -19.34
CA VAL A 71 -3.84 9.58 -20.08
C VAL A 71 -4.20 9.08 -21.49
N GLY A 72 -5.38 9.44 -22.00
CA GLY A 72 -5.82 9.11 -23.36
C GLY A 72 -6.34 7.68 -23.51
N ASP A 73 -6.84 7.06 -22.45
CA ASP A 73 -7.60 5.80 -22.51
C ASP A 73 -9.12 6.05 -22.51
N THR A 74 -9.92 5.00 -22.73
CA THR A 74 -11.39 5.08 -22.76
C THR A 74 -11.99 5.21 -21.36
N GLY A 75 -11.26 4.74 -20.33
CA GLY A 75 -11.79 4.62 -18.98
C GLY A 75 -12.80 3.48 -18.87
N ASP A 76 -12.57 2.38 -19.59
CA ASP A 76 -13.34 1.14 -19.47
C ASP A 76 -13.45 0.68 -18.01
N ALA A 77 -14.64 0.24 -17.61
CA ALA A 77 -14.92 -0.08 -16.21
C ALA A 77 -14.10 -1.26 -15.68
N ALA A 78 -13.85 -2.28 -16.51
CA ALA A 78 -13.06 -3.44 -16.10
C ALA A 78 -11.59 -3.04 -15.93
N VAL A 79 -11.05 -2.24 -16.85
CA VAL A 79 -9.69 -1.68 -16.72
C VAL A 79 -9.58 -0.75 -15.52
N ALA A 80 -10.60 0.09 -15.27
CA ALA A 80 -10.62 1.00 -14.13
C ALA A 80 -10.59 0.28 -12.79
N GLU A 81 -11.30 -0.85 -12.64
CA GLU A 81 -11.22 -1.71 -11.45
C GLU A 81 -9.81 -2.29 -11.26
N LEU A 82 -9.13 -2.67 -12.34
CA LEU A 82 -7.75 -3.18 -12.26
C LEU A 82 -6.77 -2.08 -11.84
N VAL A 83 -6.88 -0.89 -12.43
CA VAL A 83 -6.06 0.29 -12.08
C VAL A 83 -6.31 0.71 -10.64
N ALA A 84 -7.58 0.76 -10.21
CA ALA A 84 -7.94 1.04 -8.82
C ALA A 84 -7.30 0.03 -7.87
N GLY A 85 -7.45 -1.26 -8.15
CA GLY A 85 -6.86 -2.31 -7.32
C GLY A 85 -5.34 -2.20 -7.23
N ALA A 86 -4.65 -1.92 -8.34
CA ALA A 86 -3.20 -1.75 -8.34
C ALA A 86 -2.74 -0.52 -7.54
N ALA A 87 -3.44 0.61 -7.65
CA ALA A 87 -3.14 1.81 -6.87
C ALA A 87 -3.35 1.59 -5.36
N PHE A 88 -4.41 0.88 -4.99
CA PHE A 88 -4.67 0.54 -3.59
C PHE A 88 -3.67 -0.48 -3.04
N ALA A 89 -3.23 -1.45 -3.84
CA ALA A 89 -2.16 -2.37 -3.46
C ALA A 89 -0.84 -1.64 -3.20
N LEU A 90 -0.52 -0.64 -4.03
CA LEU A 90 0.64 0.22 -3.82
C LEU A 90 0.51 0.99 -2.51
N ARG A 91 -0.62 1.67 -2.29
CA ARG A 91 -0.82 2.48 -1.09
C ARG A 91 -0.84 1.67 0.20
N GLU A 92 -1.41 0.47 0.18
CA GLU A 92 -1.42 -0.44 1.33
C GLU A 92 0.02 -0.79 1.78
N ARG A 93 0.91 -1.10 0.82
CA ARG A 93 2.33 -1.35 1.11
C ARG A 93 3.04 -0.13 1.68
N GLU A 94 2.73 1.06 1.19
CA GLU A 94 3.30 2.32 1.72
C GLU A 94 2.86 2.60 3.16
N ILE A 95 1.59 2.38 3.48
CA ILE A 95 1.07 2.53 4.85
C ILE A 95 1.77 1.54 5.79
N ALA A 96 1.89 0.27 5.38
CA ALA A 96 2.59 -0.74 6.17
C ALA A 96 4.06 -0.36 6.39
N ALA A 97 4.75 0.11 5.36
CA ALA A 97 6.14 0.57 5.47
C ALA A 97 6.28 1.78 6.40
N ALA A 98 5.37 2.76 6.32
CA ALA A 98 5.38 3.93 7.19
C ALA A 98 5.15 3.58 8.66
N GLN A 99 4.29 2.58 8.95
CA GLN A 99 4.09 2.09 10.31
C GLN A 99 5.35 1.45 10.89
N VAL A 100 6.08 0.67 10.10
CA VAL A 100 7.37 0.09 10.52
C VAL A 100 8.40 1.19 10.80
N VAL A 101 8.50 2.20 9.95
CA VAL A 101 9.40 3.34 10.17
C VAL A 101 9.03 4.09 11.47
N ALA A 102 7.76 4.36 11.69
CA ALA A 102 7.28 5.03 12.90
C ALA A 102 7.58 4.21 14.17
N GLU A 103 7.49 2.88 14.11
CA GLU A 103 7.85 1.98 15.21
C GLU A 103 9.36 2.02 15.52
N LEU A 104 10.21 2.13 14.50
CA LEU A 104 11.67 2.21 14.65
C LEU A 104 12.12 3.59 15.16
N GLU A 105 11.44 4.67 14.76
CA GLU A 105 11.72 6.05 15.17
C GLU A 105 11.10 6.41 16.53
N ALA A 106 10.18 5.59 17.05
CA ALA A 106 9.62 5.77 18.38
C ALA A 106 10.77 5.79 19.40
N PRO A 107 10.91 6.85 20.21
CA PRO A 107 11.99 6.94 21.17
C PRO A 107 11.91 5.73 22.09
N ALA A 108 13.04 5.03 22.29
CA ALA A 108 13.13 3.95 23.26
C ALA A 108 12.56 4.48 24.59
N GLY A 109 11.40 3.98 24.98
CA GLY A 109 10.79 4.32 26.26
C GLY A 109 11.80 4.10 27.39
N PRO A 110 11.68 4.82 28.51
CA PRO A 110 12.66 4.81 29.60
C PRO A 110 12.96 3.43 30.20
N GLU A 111 12.20 2.38 29.86
CA GLU A 111 12.35 1.01 30.39
C GLU A 111 13.55 0.22 29.84
N ARG A 112 14.22 0.64 28.75
CA ARG A 112 15.47 -0.01 28.32
C ARG A 112 16.72 0.39 29.12
N ALA A 113 16.59 1.32 30.09
CA ALA A 113 17.72 1.84 30.87
C ALA A 113 18.02 1.09 32.18
N LEU A 114 17.23 0.10 32.61
CA LEU A 114 17.43 -0.59 33.89
C LEU A 114 17.38 -2.11 33.76
N THR A 115 18.50 -2.71 33.35
CA THR A 115 18.94 -3.98 33.95
C THR A 115 20.45 -3.93 34.14
N PRO A 116 20.96 -3.73 35.37
CA PRO A 116 22.30 -4.18 35.66
C PRO A 116 22.30 -5.70 35.49
N ARG A 117 23.23 -6.25 34.71
CA ARG A 117 23.47 -7.70 34.68
C ARG A 117 23.83 -8.15 36.09
N ALA A 118 22.85 -8.70 36.81
CA ALA A 118 23.09 -9.54 37.96
C ALA A 118 23.70 -10.84 37.46
N SER A 119 25.03 -10.85 37.37
CA SER A 119 25.92 -12.01 37.43
C SER A 119 27.21 -11.62 36.72
N GLU A 120 28.17 -11.05 37.45
CA GLU A 120 29.58 -11.34 37.23
C GLU A 120 30.41 -10.79 38.40
N ARG A 121 31.07 -11.74 39.09
CA ARG A 121 32.25 -11.59 39.95
C ARG A 121 32.02 -11.47 41.45
N GLU A 122 31.45 -12.56 41.94
CA GLU A 122 31.78 -13.20 43.22
C GLU A 122 33.25 -13.71 43.30
N ASP A 123 34.22 -12.98 42.72
CA ASP A 123 35.60 -13.47 42.54
C ASP A 123 36.69 -12.56 43.14
N GLN A 124 36.32 -11.68 44.07
CA GLN A 124 37.28 -10.88 44.85
C GLN A 124 37.12 -11.12 46.36
N ARG A 125 36.98 -12.39 46.75
CA ARG A 125 37.37 -12.88 48.08
C ARG A 125 38.57 -13.81 47.93
N ARG A 126 39.77 -13.26 47.75
CA ARG A 126 41.04 -13.89 48.16
C ARG A 126 42.03 -12.80 48.55
#